data_AF-A0A951URX0-F1
#
_entry.id   AF-A0A951URX0-F1
#
_cell.length_a   1.000
_cell.length_b   1.000
_cell.length_c   1.000
_cell.angle_alpha   90.00
_cell.angle_beta   90.00
_cell.angle_gamma   90.00
#
_symmetry.space_group_name_H-M   'P 1'
#
loop_
_entity.id
_entity.type
_entity.pdbx_description
1 polymer ?
#
loop_
_entity_poly.entity_id
_entity_poly.type
_entity_poly.pdbx_seq_one_letter_code
_entity_poly.pdbx_strand_id
1 'polypeptide(L)' 'MSRPFQIDISESLSELEKALKYAHSASSKERLQMLYWLKSGQVTSRR' A
#
# COMPACT_ATOMS: atom_id res chain seq x y z
N MET A 1 -14.06 12.95 19.59
CA MET A 1 -12.94 11.98 19.61
C MET A 1 -12.74 11.48 18.18
N SER A 2 -11.80 12.05 17.43
CA SER A 2 -11.47 11.58 16.08
C SER A 2 -10.81 10.21 16.21
N ARG A 3 -11.45 9.16 15.69
CA ARG A 3 -10.85 7.82 15.67
C ARG A 3 -9.77 7.83 14.59
N PRO A 4 -8.49 7.54 14.91
CA PRO A 4 -7.46 7.46 13.89
C PRO A 4 -7.83 6.33 12.92
N PHE A 5 -7.84 6.64 11.63
CA PHE A 5 -8.10 5.66 10.58
C PHE A 5 -6.89 4.72 10.50
N GLN A 6 -7.05 3.51 11.05
CA GLN A 6 -6.04 2.45 10.99
C GLN A 6 -6.25 1.64 9.72
N ILE A 7 -5.24 1.67 8.85
CA ILE A 7 -5.21 0.86 7.63
C ILE A 7 -4.34 -0.36 7.94
N ASP A 8 -4.97 -1.49 8.20
CA ASP A 8 -4.30 -2.77 8.33
C ASP A 8 -4.14 -3.41 6.94
N ILE A 9 -2.90 -3.47 6.46
CA ILE A 9 -2.55 -4.12 5.18
C ILE A 9 -2.09 -5.53 5.51
N SER A 10 -2.95 -6.52 5.24
CA SER A 10 -2.68 -7.93 5.52
C SER A 10 -1.51 -8.49 4.70
N GLU A 11 -1.36 -8.05 3.45
CA GLU A 11 -0.33 -8.56 2.52
C GLU A 11 1.07 -8.10 2.90
N SER A 12 2.03 -9.02 2.97
CA SER A 12 3.42 -8.70 3.30
C SER A 12 4.07 -7.76 2.27
N LEU A 13 5.11 -7.02 2.67
CA LEU A 13 5.86 -6.15 1.73
C LEU A 13 6.38 -6.95 0.52
N SER A 14 6.85 -8.18 0.75
CA SER A 14 7.34 -9.08 -0.29
C SER A 14 6.26 -9.53 -1.28
N GLU A 15 5.01 -9.66 -0.83
CA GLU A 15 3.88 -9.97 -1.71
C GLU A 15 3.47 -8.76 -2.55
N LEU A 16 3.47 -7.57 -1.96
CA LEU A 16 3.24 -6.32 -2.69
C LEU A 16 4.29 -6.10 -3.77
N GLU A 17 5.57 -6.33 -3.48
CA GLU A 17 6.66 -6.24 -4.48
C GLU A 17 6.50 -7.25 -5.62
N LYS A 18 6.14 -8.49 -5.31
CA LYS A 18 5.84 -9.51 -6.33
C LYS A 18 4.65 -9.04 -7.18
N ALA A 19 3.55 -8.62 -6.56
CA ALA A 19 2.37 -8.15 -7.26
C ALA A 19 2.69 -6.95 -8.17
N LEU A 20 3.54 -6.03 -7.73
CA LEU A 20 3.95 -4.86 -8.51
C LEU A 20 4.78 -5.25 -9.74
N LYS A 21 5.64 -6.27 -9.62
CA LYS A 21 6.39 -6.86 -10.75
C LYS A 21 5.48 -7.56 -11.77
N TYR A 22 4.44 -8.24 -11.32
CA TYR A 22 3.50 -8.98 -12.17
C TYR A 22 2.30 -8.15 -12.66
N ALA A 23 2.09 -6.94 -12.13
CA ALA A 23 0.99 -6.09 -12.56
C ALA A 23 1.22 -5.59 -14.00
N HIS A 24 0.26 -5.86 -14.88
CA HIS A 24 0.33 -5.46 -16.28
C HIS A 24 -0.40 -4.14 -16.60
N SER A 25 -1.43 -3.78 -15.83
CA SER A 25 -2.16 -2.52 -16.01
C SER A 25 -1.55 -1.38 -15.19
N ALA A 26 -1.56 -0.17 -15.76
CA ALA A 26 -1.07 1.03 -15.08
C ALA A 26 -1.84 1.31 -13.77
N SER A 27 -3.16 1.18 -13.81
CA SER A 27 -4.03 1.38 -12.63
C SER A 27 -3.74 0.41 -11.49
N SER A 28 -3.40 -0.84 -11.79
CA SER A 28 -3.04 -1.82 -10.75
C SER A 28 -1.66 -1.53 -10.16
N LYS A 29 -0.71 -1.06 -10.96
CA LYS A 29 0.61 -0.63 -10.46
C LYS A 29 0.50 0.55 -9.51
N GLU A 30 -0.26 1.59 -9.89
CA GLU A 30 -0.49 2.76 -9.03
C GLU A 30 -1.09 2.38 -7.68
N ARG A 31 -2.11 1.51 -7.69
CA ARG A 31 -2.75 1.03 -6.45
C ARG A 31 -1.79 0.24 -5.56
N LEU A 32 -1.05 -0.70 -6.15
CA LEU A 32 -0.07 -1.52 -5.41
C LEU A 32 1.08 -0.68 -4.87
N GLN A 33 1.52 0.32 -5.62
CA GLN A 33 2.55 1.25 -5.20
C GLN A 33 2.10 2.11 -4.01
N MET A 34 0.84 2.58 -4.02
CA MET A 34 0.25 3.28 -2.86
C MET A 34 0.18 2.37 -1.61
N LEU A 35 -0.25 1.12 -1.77
CA LEU A 35 -0.27 0.14 -0.66
C LEU A 35 1.13 -0.14 -0.12
N TYR A 36 2.11 -0.26 -1.00
CA TYR A 36 3.52 -0.41 -0.63
C TYR A 36 4.02 0.79 0.18
N TRP A 37 3.71 2.02 -0.23
CA TRP A 37 4.10 3.23 0.48
C TRP A 37 3.44 3.38 1.86
N LEU A 38 2.17 2.99 1.98
CA LEU A 38 1.46 2.96 3.25
C LEU A 38 2.05 1.91 4.20
N LYS A 39 2.35 0.70 3.68
CA LYS A 39 2.89 -0.40 4.50
C LYS A 39 4.36 -0.16 4.91
N SER A 40 5.17 0.41 4.01
CA SER A 40 6.57 0.75 4.29
C SER A 40 6.73 1.98 5.20
N GLY A 41 5.62 2.66 5.53
CA GLY A 41 5.64 3.88 6.35
C GLY A 41 6.21 5.11 5.64
N GLN A 42 6.44 5.03 4.31
CA GLN A 42 6.91 6.15 3.50
C GLN A 42 5.83 7.24 3.35
N VAL A 43 4.55 6.84 3.37
CA VAL A 43 3.43 7.76 3.34
C VAL A 43 2.62 7.56 4.62
N THR A 44 2.51 8.62 5.41
CA THR A 44 1.61 8.68 6.55
C THR A 44 0.27 9.23 6.07
N SER A 45 -0.82 8.50 6.29
CA SER A 45 -2.15 9.09 6.20
C SER A 45 -2.20 10.26 7.18
N ARG A 46 -2.52 11.47 6.69
CA ARG A 46 -2.47 12.73 7.46
C ARG A 46 -3.12 12.55 8.84
N ARG A 47 -2.38 12.94 9.89
CA ARG A 47 -2.87 13.12 11.27
C ARG A 47 -3.82 14.30 11.35
#